data_AF-A0A377E482-F1
#
_entry.id   AF-A0A377E482-F1
#
_cell.length_a   1.000
_cell.length_b   1.000
_cell.length_c   1.000
_cell.angle_alpha   90.00
_cell.angle_beta   90.00
_cell.angle_gamma   90.00
#
_symmetry.space_group_name_H-M   'P 1'
#
loop_
_entity.id
_entity.type
_entity.pdbx_description
1 polymer ?
#
loop_
_entity_poly.entity_id
_entity_poly.type
_entity_poly.pdbx_seq_one_letter_code
_entity_poly.pdbx_strand_id
1 'polypeptide(L)'
;MTIRSKTYKGSGFNELKFDDATGKEQVYIHAQKNMNTEVLNNRTTDVINNHAETIGNNQMIAVTNNQIQTVGVNQIETVGSNQIIKVGSVQVETIGLVRALTVGVAYQTTVGGIMNTSVALMQSSQIG
;
A
#
# COMPACT_ATOMS: atom_id res chain seq x y z
N MET A 1 15.28 5.36 28.99
CA MET A 1 16.60 4.70 28.79
C MET A 1 17.05 4.87 27.35
N THR A 2 18.35 5.03 27.09
CA THR A 2 18.88 5.11 25.72
C THR A 2 20.09 4.19 25.57
N ILE A 3 20.09 3.34 24.53
CA ILE A 3 21.26 2.61 24.07
C ILE A 3 21.68 3.25 22.74
N ARG A 4 22.80 3.97 22.73
CA ARG A 4 23.34 4.65 21.55
C ARG A 4 24.76 4.17 21.27
N SER A 5 25.03 3.84 20.01
CA SER A 5 26.38 3.50 19.53
C SER A 5 27.03 4.71 18.85
N LYS A 6 28.36 4.68 18.66
CA LYS A 6 29.06 5.56 17.72
C LYS A 6 29.46 4.72 16.51
N THR A 7 29.23 5.21 15.30
CA THR A 7 29.71 4.54 14.09
C THR A 7 31.22 4.28 14.19
N TYR A 8 31.63 3.02 14.03
CA TYR A 8 33.04 2.65 14.11
C TYR A 8 33.83 3.29 12.96
N LYS A 9 34.90 4.02 13.30
CA LYS A 9 35.75 4.75 12.34
C LYS A 9 34.95 5.66 11.37
N GLY A 10 33.81 6.20 11.81
CA GLY A 10 32.97 7.08 11.01
C GLY A 10 32.13 8.03 11.85
N SER A 11 31.28 8.79 11.16
CA SER A 11 30.26 9.64 11.76
C SER A 11 28.90 8.93 11.84
N GLY A 12 28.05 9.35 12.78
CA GLY A 12 26.70 8.81 12.97
C GLY A 12 26.57 7.86 14.16
N PHE A 13 25.38 7.28 14.29
CA PHE A 13 25.00 6.41 15.40
C PHE A 13 23.82 5.52 15.02
N ASN A 14 23.68 4.39 15.71
CA ASN A 14 22.40 3.69 15.84
C ASN A 14 21.86 3.91 17.25
N GLU A 15 20.54 3.94 17.39
CA GLU A 15 19.88 4.20 18.67
C GLU A 15 18.63 3.35 18.87
N LEU A 16 18.49 2.86 20.10
CA LEU A 16 17.24 2.38 20.67
C LEU A 16 16.97 3.20 21.93
N LYS A 17 15.87 3.96 21.92
CA LYS A 17 15.46 4.82 23.04
C LYS A 17 14.06 4.42 23.52
N PHE A 18 13.92 4.35 24.84
CA PHE A 18 12.66 4.25 25.57
C PHE A 18 12.46 5.54 26.38
N ASP A 19 11.37 6.23 26.13
CA ASP A 19 10.91 7.40 26.89
C ASP A 19 9.63 6.99 27.63
N ASP A 20 9.65 7.03 28.96
CA ASP A 20 8.54 6.59 29.82
C ASP A 20 7.91 7.77 30.56
N ALA A 21 8.03 8.98 30.00
CA ALA A 21 7.32 10.15 30.53
C ALA A 21 5.81 9.94 30.40
N THR A 22 5.11 9.98 31.53
CA THR A 22 3.66 9.68 31.60
C THR A 22 2.85 10.46 30.57
N GLY A 23 2.14 9.73 29.70
CA GLY A 23 1.30 10.29 28.64
C GLY A 23 2.07 10.75 27.39
N LYS A 24 3.37 10.48 27.31
CA LYS A 24 4.27 10.80 26.18
C LYS A 24 5.24 9.65 25.91
N GLU A 25 4.85 8.44 26.26
CA GLU A 25 5.69 7.25 26.15
C GLU A 25 6.09 7.01 24.68
N GLN A 26 7.36 6.67 24.46
CA GLN A 26 7.89 6.46 23.12
C GLN A 26 8.97 5.39 23.08
N VAL A 27 8.88 4.51 22.09
CA VAL A 27 10.02 3.72 21.60
C VAL A 27 10.51 4.35 20.30
N TYR A 28 11.80 4.69 20.24
CA TYR A 28 12.45 5.22 19.04
C TYR A 28 13.58 4.29 18.61
N ILE A 29 13.59 3.93 17.33
CA ILE A 29 14.60 3.09 16.71
C ILE A 29 15.20 3.85 15.53
N HIS A 30 16.52 4.00 15.53
CA HIS A 30 17.28 4.64 14.46
C HIS A 30 18.39 3.71 13.96
N ALA A 31 18.36 3.42 12.66
CA ALA A 31 19.42 2.72 11.95
C ALA A 31 20.11 3.68 10.99
N GLN A 32 21.43 3.77 11.06
CA GLN A 32 22.21 4.75 10.28
C GLN A 32 22.26 4.44 8.78
N LYS A 33 22.16 3.16 8.40
CA LYS A 33 22.32 2.73 7.00
C LYS A 33 21.27 1.71 6.59
N ASN A 34 21.32 0.52 7.20
CA ASN A 34 20.41 -0.58 6.88
C ASN A 34 19.73 -1.04 8.17
N MET A 35 18.45 -1.39 8.05
CA MET A 35 17.71 -2.14 9.06
C MET A 35 17.15 -3.39 8.37
N ASN A 36 17.43 -4.56 8.94
CA ASN A 36 16.82 -5.82 8.54
C ASN A 36 15.97 -6.33 9.69
N THR A 37 14.77 -6.82 9.40
CA THR A 37 13.89 -7.46 10.37
C THR A 37 13.47 -8.81 9.82
N GLU A 38 13.95 -9.87 10.45
CA GLU A 38 13.59 -11.25 10.11
C GLU A 38 12.76 -11.84 11.25
N VAL A 39 11.61 -12.43 10.90
CA VAL A 39 10.74 -13.13 11.84
C VAL A 39 10.42 -14.49 11.25
N LEU A 40 10.91 -15.55 11.88
CA LEU A 40 10.87 -16.92 11.35
C LEU A 40 9.49 -17.59 11.45
N ASN A 41 8.57 -17.00 12.22
CA ASN A 41 7.25 -17.56 12.45
C ASN A 41 6.18 -16.51 12.14
N ASN A 42 5.63 -15.84 13.16
CA ASN A 42 4.51 -14.92 12.99
C ASN A 42 4.90 -13.50 13.42
N ARG A 43 4.51 -12.50 12.62
CA ARG A 43 4.54 -11.08 13.01
C ARG A 43 3.12 -10.52 12.98
N THR A 44 2.69 -9.95 14.10
CA THR A 44 1.46 -9.15 14.19
C THR A 44 1.85 -7.70 14.47
N THR A 45 1.14 -6.75 13.87
CA THR A 45 1.28 -5.32 14.17
C THR A 45 -0.13 -4.78 14.38
N ASP A 46 -0.38 -4.23 15.56
CA ASP A 46 -1.64 -3.57 15.90
C ASP A 46 -1.34 -2.09 16.23
N VAL A 47 -2.08 -1.19 15.58
CA VAL A 47 -1.90 0.26 15.70
C VAL A 47 -3.27 0.87 15.92
N ILE A 48 -3.54 1.32 17.14
CA ILE A 48 -4.88 1.77 17.57
C ILE A 48 -5.29 3.09 16.92
N ASN A 49 -4.33 3.97 16.63
CA ASN A 49 -4.62 5.31 16.14
C ASN A 49 -4.19 5.48 14.67
N ASN A 50 -2.93 5.85 14.42
CA ASN A 50 -2.46 6.14 13.07
C ASN A 50 -1.15 5.43 12.75
N HIS A 51 -1.02 4.93 11.52
CA HIS A 51 0.21 4.44 10.94
C HIS A 51 0.58 5.30 9.73
N ALA A 52 1.83 5.72 9.65
CA ALA A 52 2.38 6.44 8.51
C ALA A 52 3.72 5.82 8.12
N GLU A 53 3.91 5.57 6.84
CA GLU A 53 5.14 5.05 6.25
C GLU A 53 5.55 5.94 5.08
N THR A 54 6.84 6.20 4.93
CA THR A 54 7.37 6.97 3.80
C THR A 54 8.59 6.26 3.25
N ILE A 55 8.53 5.96 1.95
CA ILE A 55 9.59 5.30 1.22
C ILE A 55 10.17 6.33 0.25
N GLY A 56 11.45 6.67 0.42
CA GLY A 56 12.10 7.70 -0.40
C GLY A 56 12.46 7.24 -1.82
N ASN A 57 12.54 5.92 -2.06
CA ASN A 57 12.88 5.34 -3.35
C ASN A 57 11.84 4.28 -3.75
N ASN A 58 12.15 2.99 -3.58
CA ASN A 58 11.34 1.88 -4.08
C ASN A 58 10.80 1.01 -2.93
N GLN A 59 9.55 0.57 -3.06
CA GLN A 59 8.93 -0.43 -2.18
C GLN A 59 8.62 -1.69 -3.00
N MET A 60 8.95 -2.87 -2.45
CA MET A 60 8.54 -4.17 -2.98
C MET A 60 7.82 -4.94 -1.89
N ILE A 61 6.62 -5.42 -2.20
CA ILE A 61 5.84 -6.28 -1.32
C ILE A 61 5.62 -7.61 -2.05
N ALA A 62 6.06 -8.70 -1.42
CA ALA A 62 5.84 -10.06 -1.93
C ALA A 62 5.03 -10.85 -0.91
N VAL A 63 3.82 -11.26 -1.30
CA VAL A 63 2.94 -12.13 -0.52
C VAL A 63 2.78 -13.42 -1.30
N THR A 64 3.23 -14.55 -0.75
CA THR A 64 3.31 -15.83 -1.48
C THR A 64 1.99 -16.60 -1.51
N ASN A 65 1.13 -16.38 -0.51
CA ASN A 65 -0.18 -17.02 -0.40
C ASN A 65 -1.28 -16.00 -0.67
N ASN A 66 -1.88 -15.43 0.39
CA ASN A 66 -3.06 -14.57 0.27
C ASN A 66 -2.80 -13.20 0.89
N GLN A 67 -3.26 -12.14 0.21
CA GLN A 67 -3.38 -10.79 0.75
C GLN A 67 -4.86 -10.44 0.87
N ILE A 68 -5.30 -10.09 2.08
CA ILE A 68 -6.66 -9.60 2.35
C ILE A 68 -6.53 -8.18 2.87
N GLN A 69 -7.17 -7.22 2.21
CA GLN A 69 -7.17 -5.82 2.59
C GLN A 69 -8.61 -5.36 2.81
N THR A 70 -8.89 -4.86 4.02
CA THR A 70 -10.20 -4.26 4.37
C THR A 70 -9.98 -2.80 4.69
N VAL A 71 -10.72 -1.93 4.01
CA VAL A 71 -10.72 -0.49 4.25
C VAL A 71 -12.13 -0.08 4.68
N GLY A 72 -12.27 0.45 5.90
CA GLY A 72 -13.59 0.70 6.48
C GLY A 72 -14.31 1.93 5.91
N VAL A 73 -13.57 2.88 5.32
CA VAL A 73 -14.14 4.14 4.83
C VAL A 73 -13.69 4.43 3.40
N ASN A 74 -12.46 4.95 3.20
CA ASN A 74 -12.00 5.40 1.89
C ASN A 74 -10.59 4.86 1.58
N GLN A 75 -10.38 4.44 0.34
CA GLN A 75 -9.07 4.18 -0.25
C GLN A 75 -8.83 5.20 -1.36
N ILE A 76 -7.70 5.90 -1.30
CA ILE A 76 -7.28 6.88 -2.32
C ILE A 76 -5.89 6.46 -2.79
N GLU A 77 -5.75 6.21 -4.09
CA GLU A 77 -4.49 5.84 -4.73
C GLU A 77 -4.13 6.88 -5.79
N THR A 78 -2.88 7.32 -5.83
CA THR A 78 -2.37 8.21 -6.88
C THR A 78 -1.11 7.59 -7.46
N VAL A 79 -1.13 7.35 -8.76
CA VAL A 79 -0.01 6.77 -9.50
C VAL A 79 0.52 7.81 -10.48
N GLY A 80 1.78 8.21 -10.33
CA GLY A 80 2.37 9.29 -11.13
C GLY A 80 2.76 8.91 -12.56
N SER A 81 2.85 7.62 -12.88
CA SER A 81 3.25 7.14 -14.21
C SER A 81 2.34 6.02 -14.72
N ASN A 82 2.67 4.75 -14.45
CA ASN A 82 1.93 3.61 -14.98
C ASN A 82 1.41 2.72 -13.86
N GLN A 83 0.15 2.29 -13.96
CA GLN A 83 -0.42 1.21 -13.16
C GLN A 83 -0.63 0.00 -14.08
N ILE A 84 -0.01 -1.14 -13.74
CA ILE A 84 -0.15 -2.38 -14.51
C ILE A 84 -0.70 -3.45 -13.57
N ILE A 85 -1.86 -3.98 -13.90
CA ILE A 85 -2.53 -5.02 -13.12
C ILE A 85 -2.61 -6.28 -13.99
N LYS A 86 -2.00 -7.37 -13.51
CA LYS A 86 -2.09 -8.69 -14.13
C LYS A 86 -2.76 -9.65 -13.17
N VAL A 87 -3.92 -10.16 -13.55
CA VAL A 87 -4.67 -11.15 -12.78
C VAL A 87 -4.54 -12.50 -13.48
N GLY A 88 -4.14 -13.54 -12.73
CA GLY A 88 -3.88 -14.86 -13.30
C GLY A 88 -5.14 -15.68 -13.62
N SER A 89 -6.27 -15.37 -12.98
CA SER A 89 -7.52 -16.11 -13.16
C SER A 89 -8.74 -15.20 -13.29
N VAL A 90 -9.26 -14.66 -12.18
CA VAL A 90 -10.53 -13.91 -12.18
C VAL A 90 -10.36 -12.59 -11.43
N GLN A 91 -10.89 -11.52 -12.02
CA GLN A 91 -11.09 -10.23 -11.37
C GLN A 91 -12.60 -9.96 -11.27
N VAL A 92 -13.09 -9.63 -10.07
CA VAL A 92 -14.46 -9.21 -9.82
C VAL A 92 -14.42 -7.83 -9.18
N GLU A 93 -15.18 -6.89 -9.73
CA GLU A 93 -15.31 -5.52 -9.23
C GLU A 93 -16.81 -5.23 -9.02
N THR A 94 -17.20 -4.97 -7.77
CA THR A 94 -18.58 -4.57 -7.43
C THR A 94 -18.56 -3.13 -6.95
N ILE A 95 -19.29 -2.27 -7.65
CA ILE A 95 -19.40 -0.85 -7.31
C ILE A 95 -20.83 -0.57 -6.88
N GLY A 96 -21.01 -0.13 -5.64
CA GLY A 96 -22.36 0.02 -5.05
C GLY A 96 -23.16 1.19 -5.61
N LEU A 97 -22.51 2.24 -6.11
CA LEU A 97 -23.17 3.45 -6.61
C LEU A 97 -22.71 3.84 -8.02
N VAL A 98 -21.47 4.32 -8.17
CA VAL A 98 -20.99 4.89 -9.44
C VAL A 98 -19.55 4.47 -9.72
N ARG A 99 -19.32 4.01 -10.95
CA ARG A 99 -17.98 3.81 -11.53
C ARG A 99 -17.78 4.84 -12.64
N ALA A 100 -16.89 5.80 -12.43
CA ALA A 100 -16.53 6.79 -13.44
C ALA A 100 -15.13 6.48 -14.01
N LEU A 101 -14.99 6.52 -15.33
CA LEU A 101 -13.73 6.28 -16.03
C LEU A 101 -13.50 7.39 -17.06
N THR A 102 -12.38 8.10 -16.94
CA THR A 102 -11.92 9.10 -17.92
C THR A 102 -10.58 8.66 -18.47
N VAL A 103 -10.45 8.63 -19.80
CA VAL A 103 -9.22 8.20 -20.48
C VAL A 103 -8.82 9.27 -21.48
N GLY A 104 -7.57 9.75 -21.39
CA GLY A 104 -7.13 10.93 -22.12
C GLY A 104 -6.86 10.73 -23.60
N VAL A 105 -6.39 9.55 -24.02
CA VAL A 105 -5.99 9.30 -25.41
C VAL A 105 -6.72 8.11 -26.01
N ALA A 106 -6.47 6.90 -25.51
CA ALA A 106 -7.01 5.67 -26.09
C ALA A 106 -7.51 4.74 -25.00
N TYR A 107 -8.72 4.22 -25.21
CA TYR A 107 -9.33 3.18 -24.39
C TYR A 107 -9.62 1.95 -25.25
N GLN A 108 -9.08 0.79 -24.87
CA GLN A 108 -9.28 -0.46 -25.57
C GLN A 108 -9.72 -1.54 -24.59
N THR A 109 -10.75 -2.31 -24.98
CA THR A 109 -11.14 -3.54 -24.31
C THR A 109 -11.11 -4.67 -25.33
N THR A 110 -10.34 -5.73 -25.04
CA THR A 110 -10.28 -6.94 -25.86
C THR A 110 -10.78 -8.11 -25.04
N VAL A 111 -11.80 -8.81 -25.53
CA VAL A 111 -12.37 -10.00 -24.87
C VAL A 111 -12.23 -11.19 -25.81
N GLY A 112 -11.49 -12.21 -25.39
CA GLY A 112 -11.27 -13.42 -26.18
C GLY A 112 -12.44 -14.41 -26.14
N GLY A 113 -13.36 -14.25 -25.20
CA GLY A 113 -14.57 -15.06 -25.06
C GLY A 113 -15.84 -14.22 -25.22
N ILE A 114 -16.78 -14.38 -24.29
CA ILE A 114 -18.06 -13.68 -24.32
C ILE A 114 -17.96 -12.37 -23.52
N MET A 115 -18.38 -11.27 -24.13
CA MET A 115 -18.66 -10.01 -23.45
C MET A 115 -20.18 -9.82 -23.36
N ASN A 116 -20.72 -9.66 -22.15
CA ASN A 116 -22.13 -9.32 -21.94
C ASN A 116 -22.25 -8.01 -21.17
N THR A 117 -23.07 -7.09 -21.68
CA THR A 117 -23.40 -5.83 -21.00
C THR A 117 -24.91 -5.81 -20.77
N SER A 118 -25.33 -5.77 -19.51
CA SER A 118 -26.74 -5.65 -19.14
C SER A 118 -26.96 -4.29 -18.48
N VAL A 119 -27.92 -3.53 -19.00
CA VAL A 119 -28.25 -2.19 -18.48
C VAL A 119 -29.73 -2.11 -18.20
N ALA A 120 -30.08 -1.78 -16.95
CA ALA A 120 -31.47 -1.81 -16.49
C ALA A 120 -32.29 -0.59 -16.91
N LEU A 121 -31.66 0.59 -16.97
CA LEU A 121 -32.35 1.85 -17.23
C LEU A 121 -31.99 2.43 -18.60
N MET A 122 -30.73 2.83 -18.79
CA MET A 122 -30.30 3.50 -20.02
C MET A 122 -28.82 3.27 -20.27
N GLN A 123 -28.49 2.93 -21.51
CA GLN A 123 -27.13 3.00 -22.04
C GLN A 123 -27.10 4.05 -23.14
N SER A 124 -26.32 5.12 -22.96
CA SER A 124 -26.12 6.16 -23.97
C SER A 124 -24.66 6.20 -24.39
N SER A 125 -24.41 6.41 -25.69
CA SER A 125 -23.07 6.66 -26.24
C SER A 125 -23.15 7.86 -27.16
N GLN A 126 -22.26 8.82 -26.96
CA GLN A 126 -22.05 9.94 -27.85
C GLN A 126 -20.60 9.86 -28.37
N ILE A 127 -20.45 9.93 -29.68
CA ILE A 127 -19.17 9.89 -30.38
C ILE A 127 -19.11 11.16 -31.24
N GLY A 128 -18.08 11.99 -31.04
CA GLY A 128 -17.91 13.30 -31.69
C GLY A 128 -17.41 14.34 -30.69
#